data_AF-A0A7S1SHP7-F1
#
_entry.id   AF-A0A7S1SHP7-F1
#
_cell.length_a   1.000
_cell.length_b   1.000
_cell.length_c   1.000
_cell.angle_alpha   90.00
_cell.angle_beta   90.00
_cell.angle_gamma   90.00
#
_symmetry.space_group_name_H-M   'P 1'
#
loop_
_entity.id
_entity.type
_entity.pdbx_description
1 polymer ?
#
loop_
_entity_poly.entity_id
_entity_poly.type
_entity_poly.pdbx_seq_one_letter_code
_entity_poly.pdbx_strand_id
1 'polypeptide(L)'
;AAVDNLLELLLERGISAVRVGNPAKIRVDLRWASLEGRAEASSRGQQAATLRVQSEELRAEAEAGKTARPPMDGREVGALYAQSREKWKLADTLMEQALTNALEGSHVVMCTCSGAASALLEPYRYRVVLIDEATQATEPST
;
A
#
# COMPACT_ATOMS: atom_id res chain seq x y z
N ALA A 1 -2.55 -4.60 19.28
CA ALA A 1 -3.49 -4.30 20.39
C ALA A 1 -3.32 -2.86 20.87
N ALA A 2 -2.24 -2.51 21.60
CA ALA A 2 -2.06 -1.14 22.13
C ALA A 2 -2.14 -0.03 21.05
N VAL A 3 -1.39 -0.17 19.96
CA VAL A 3 -1.41 0.81 18.85
C VAL A 3 -2.79 0.98 18.23
N ASP A 4 -3.58 -0.09 18.15
CA ASP A 4 -4.90 -0.05 17.52
C ASP A 4 -5.93 0.66 18.42
N ASN A 5 -5.81 0.53 19.74
CA ASN A 5 -6.66 1.26 20.69
C ASN A 5 -6.41 2.78 20.62
N LEU A 6 -5.15 3.18 20.53
CA LEU A 6 -4.80 4.60 20.36
C LEU A 6 -5.28 5.12 19.00
N LEU A 7 -5.24 4.29 17.94
CA LEU A 7 -5.72 4.66 16.61
C LEU A 7 -7.21 4.98 16.64
N GLU A 8 -8.01 4.09 17.23
CA GLU A 8 -9.44 4.28 17.42
C GLU A 8 -9.75 5.61 18.14
N LEU A 9 -9.10 5.85 19.28
CA LEU A 9 -9.30 7.06 20.08
C LEU A 9 -8.94 8.36 19.34
N LEU A 10 -7.92 8.33 18.48
CA LEU A 10 -7.54 9.48 17.65
C LEU A 10 -8.58 9.74 16.56
N LEU A 11 -9.05 8.69 15.89
CA LEU A 11 -10.07 8.78 14.85
C LEU A 11 -11.41 9.29 15.40
N GLU A 12 -11.83 8.80 16.57
CA GLU A 12 -13.03 9.28 17.27
C GLU A 12 -12.98 10.78 17.60
N ARG A 13 -11.77 11.32 17.82
CA ARG A 13 -11.54 12.74 18.08
C ARG A 13 -11.38 13.58 16.80
N GLY A 14 -11.54 12.98 15.62
CA GLY A 14 -11.37 13.64 14.33
C GLY A 14 -9.90 13.92 13.97
N ILE A 15 -8.94 13.31 14.67
CA ILE A 15 -7.52 13.45 14.35
C ILE A 15 -7.19 12.44 13.26
N SER A 16 -6.78 12.94 12.09
CA SER A 16 -6.33 12.06 11.00
C SER A 16 -5.06 11.32 11.41
N ALA A 17 -5.19 10.01 11.63
CA ALA A 17 -4.11 9.09 11.95
C ALA A 17 -4.05 7.97 10.91
N VAL A 18 -2.85 7.44 10.68
CA VAL A 18 -2.64 6.30 9.76
C VAL A 18 -1.80 5.21 10.42
N ARG A 19 -2.24 3.96 10.27
CA ARG A 19 -1.54 2.79 10.82
C ARG A 19 -0.60 2.17 9.78
N VAL A 20 0.70 2.15 10.06
CA VAL A 20 1.73 1.56 9.20
C VAL A 20 2.24 0.24 9.76
N GLY A 21 2.03 -0.85 9.03
CA GLY A 21 2.54 -2.17 9.40
C GLY A 21 1.71 -3.30 8.79
N ASN A 22 2.08 -4.54 9.12
CA ASN A 22 1.44 -5.72 8.54
C ASN A 22 -0.09 -5.72 8.78
N PRO A 23 -0.93 -5.70 7.73
CA PRO A 23 -2.40 -5.70 7.85
C PRO A 23 -2.97 -6.86 8.66
N ALA A 24 -2.29 -8.02 8.68
CA ALA A 24 -2.70 -9.17 9.49
C ALA A 24 -2.63 -8.91 10.99
N LYS A 25 -1.83 -7.91 11.42
CA LYS A 25 -1.67 -7.51 12.83
C LYS A 25 -2.55 -6.32 13.22
N ILE A 26 -3.37 -5.80 12.29
CA ILE A 26 -4.30 -4.69 12.51
C ILE A 26 -5.70 -5.26 12.73
N ARG A 27 -6.40 -4.76 13.75
CA ARG A 27 -7.80 -5.07 14.03
C ARG A 27 -8.66 -4.86 12.76
N VAL A 28 -9.54 -5.82 12.45
CA VAL A 28 -10.24 -5.89 11.15
C VAL A 28 -11.03 -4.62 10.84
N ASP A 29 -11.73 -4.11 11.84
CA ASP A 29 -12.53 -2.88 11.82
C ASP A 29 -11.71 -1.59 11.69
N LEU A 30 -10.39 -1.66 11.90
CA LEU A 30 -9.45 -0.53 11.75
C LEU A 30 -8.56 -0.64 10.51
N ARG A 31 -8.67 -1.71 9.72
CA ARG A 31 -7.84 -1.89 8.51
C ARG A 31 -8.04 -0.79 7.47
N TRP A 32 -9.23 -0.21 7.39
CA TRP A 32 -9.48 0.92 6.51
C TRP A 32 -8.63 2.16 6.85
N ALA A 33 -8.20 2.28 8.12
CA ALA A 33 -7.33 3.35 8.60
C ALA A 33 -5.83 2.98 8.50
N SER A 34 -5.49 1.79 7.98
CA SER A 34 -4.11 1.48 7.64
C SER A 34 -3.64 2.30 6.44
N LEU A 35 -2.32 2.37 6.28
CA LEU A 35 -1.73 3.06 5.16
C LEU A 35 -2.20 2.47 3.83
N GLU A 36 -2.16 1.15 3.72
CA GLU A 36 -2.62 0.41 2.55
C GLU A 36 -4.13 0.61 2.33
N GLY A 37 -4.95 0.49 3.39
CA GLY A 37 -6.40 0.66 3.28
C GLY A 37 -6.79 2.07 2.81
N ARG A 38 -6.10 3.11 3.30
CA ARG A 38 -6.32 4.49 2.84
C ARG A 38 -5.82 4.72 1.41
N ALA A 39 -4.67 4.13 1.05
CA ALA A 39 -4.13 4.23 -0.30
C ALA A 39 -5.05 3.56 -1.32
N GLU A 40 -5.51 2.34 -1.04
CA GLU A 40 -6.45 1.57 -1.88
C GLU A 40 -7.79 2.27 -2.05
N ALA A 41 -8.32 2.88 -0.99
CA ALA A 41 -9.57 3.63 -1.04
C ALA A 41 -9.47 4.95 -1.82
N SER A 42 -8.26 5.49 -2.02
CA SER A 42 -8.05 6.74 -2.75
C SER A 42 -8.35 6.62 -4.24
N SER A 43 -8.62 7.74 -4.92
CA SER A 43 -8.84 7.76 -6.37
C SER A 43 -7.66 7.18 -7.17
N ARG A 44 -6.42 7.42 -6.72
CA ARG A 44 -5.21 6.86 -7.32
C ARG A 44 -5.08 5.36 -7.08
N GLY A 45 -5.39 4.89 -5.86
CA GLY A 45 -5.39 3.46 -5.53
C GLY A 45 -6.41 2.68 -6.35
N GLN A 46 -7.62 3.22 -6.51
CA GLN A 46 -8.65 2.63 -7.36
C GLN A 46 -8.21 2.55 -8.83
N GLN A 47 -7.59 3.61 -9.36
CA GLN A 47 -7.01 3.60 -10.71
C GLN A 47 -5.89 2.57 -10.86
N ALA A 48 -5.00 2.46 -9.87
CA ALA A 48 -3.95 1.46 -9.84
C ALA A 48 -4.53 0.04 -9.87
N ALA A 49 -5.57 -0.23 -9.08
CA ALA A 49 -6.25 -1.53 -9.08
C ALA A 49 -6.85 -1.86 -10.45
N THR A 50 -7.52 -0.90 -11.11
CA THR A 50 -8.04 -1.09 -12.48
C THR A 50 -6.92 -1.41 -13.48
N LEU A 51 -5.80 -0.69 -13.42
CA LEU A 51 -4.67 -0.93 -14.32
C LEU A 51 -3.99 -2.28 -14.08
N ARG A 52 -3.95 -2.77 -12.83
CA ARG A 52 -3.45 -4.12 -12.52
C ARG A 52 -4.30 -5.20 -13.18
N VAL A 53 -5.63 -5.10 -13.05
CA VAL A 53 -6.57 -6.03 -13.73
C VAL A 53 -6.35 -6.00 -15.24
N GLN A 54 -6.31 -4.81 -15.86
CA GLN A 54 -6.07 -4.69 -17.30
C GLN A 54 -4.70 -5.25 -17.73
N SER A 55 -3.67 -5.09 -16.91
CA SER A 55 -2.35 -5.67 -17.16
C SER A 55 -2.38 -7.20 -17.14
N GLU A 56 -3.12 -7.78 -16.20
CA GLU A 56 -3.31 -9.23 -16.08
C GLU A 56 -4.12 -9.80 -17.25
N GLU A 57 -5.18 -9.10 -17.67
CA GLU A 57 -5.98 -9.46 -18.85
C GLU A 57 -5.13 -9.49 -20.13
N LEU A 58 -4.35 -8.43 -20.39
CA LEU A 58 -3.44 -8.38 -21.55
C LEU A 58 -2.39 -9.49 -21.51
N ARG A 59 -1.90 -9.83 -20.31
CA ARG A 59 -0.95 -10.92 -20.13
C ARG A 59 -1.60 -12.27 -20.40
N ALA A 60 -2.82 -12.49 -19.92
CA ALA A 60 -3.58 -13.70 -20.17
C ALA A 60 -3.92 -13.86 -21.67
N GLU A 61 -4.30 -12.77 -22.34
CA GLU A 61 -4.51 -12.74 -23.79
C GLU A 61 -3.24 -13.10 -24.56
N ALA A 62 -2.09 -12.54 -24.16
CA ALA A 62 -0.81 -12.88 -24.77
C ALA A 62 -0.45 -14.37 -24.61
N GLU A 63 -0.69 -14.97 -23.44
CA GLU A 63 -0.47 -16.41 -23.23
C GLU A 63 -1.45 -17.26 -24.05
N ALA A 64 -2.73 -16.89 -24.07
CA ALA A 64 -3.73 -17.59 -24.86
C ALA A 64 -3.39 -17.55 -26.36
N GLY A 65 -2.96 -16.40 -26.88
CA GLY A 65 -2.55 -16.20 -28.27
C GLY A 65 -1.40 -17.11 -28.72
N LYS A 66 -0.45 -17.44 -27.82
CA LYS A 66 0.62 -18.42 -28.12
C LYS A 66 0.10 -19.85 -28.31
N THR A 67 -0.95 -20.22 -27.56
CA THR A 67 -1.51 -21.58 -27.56
C THR A 67 -2.69 -21.75 -28.51
N ALA A 68 -3.17 -20.65 -29.11
CA ALA A 68 -4.26 -20.65 -30.07
C ALA A 68 -3.93 -21.46 -31.34
N ARG A 69 -4.98 -21.87 -32.07
CA ARG A 69 -4.83 -22.61 -33.33
C ARG A 69 -5.69 -21.98 -34.44
N PRO A 70 -5.09 -21.29 -35.43
CA PRO A 70 -3.65 -21.01 -35.57
C PRO A 70 -3.12 -20.08 -34.44
N PRO A 71 -1.82 -20.17 -34.11
CA PRO A 71 -1.21 -19.29 -33.10
C PRO A 71 -1.16 -17.84 -33.60
N MET A 72 -1.26 -16.90 -32.67
CA MET A 72 -1.11 -15.47 -32.91
C MET A 72 0.31 -15.13 -33.37
N ASP A 73 0.49 -14.05 -34.14
CA ASP A 73 1.83 -13.61 -34.56
C ASP A 73 2.69 -13.24 -33.34
N GLY A 74 3.97 -13.60 -33.39
CA GLY A 74 4.91 -13.32 -32.30
C GLY A 74 5.08 -11.82 -32.02
N ARG A 75 4.90 -10.96 -33.04
CA ARG A 75 4.93 -9.50 -32.85
C ARG A 75 3.72 -9.00 -32.08
N GLU A 76 2.53 -9.52 -32.36
CA GLU A 76 1.28 -9.18 -31.68
C GLU A 76 1.34 -9.62 -30.21
N VAL A 77 1.77 -10.86 -29.95
CA VAL A 77 2.02 -11.37 -28.59
C VAL A 77 3.04 -10.49 -27.85
N GLY A 78 4.13 -10.11 -28.52
CA GLY A 78 5.15 -9.22 -27.97
C GLY A 78 4.60 -7.83 -27.61
N ALA A 79 3.71 -7.28 -28.43
CA ALA A 79 3.05 -6.00 -28.19
C ALA A 79 2.09 -6.07 -26.99
N LEU A 80 1.32 -7.16 -26.82
CA LEU A 80 0.46 -7.36 -25.66
C LEU A 80 1.25 -7.40 -24.36
N TYR A 81 2.40 -8.11 -24.34
CA TYR A 81 3.28 -8.09 -23.17
C TYR A 81 3.88 -6.71 -22.88
N ALA A 82 4.24 -5.95 -23.92
CA ALA A 82 4.75 -4.60 -23.74
C ALA A 82 3.70 -3.70 -23.08
N GLN A 83 2.46 -3.74 -23.58
CA GLN A 83 1.34 -2.99 -23.01
C GLN A 83 1.00 -3.41 -21.58
N SER A 84 1.00 -4.72 -21.30
CA SER A 84 0.82 -5.27 -19.95
C SER A 84 1.87 -4.70 -18.98
N ARG A 85 3.16 -4.77 -19.34
CA ARG A 85 4.24 -4.22 -18.52
C ARG A 85 4.12 -2.71 -18.30
N GLU A 86 3.69 -1.96 -19.30
CA GLU A 86 3.49 -0.51 -19.20
C GLU A 86 2.36 -0.19 -18.20
N LYS A 87 1.20 -0.85 -18.33
CA LYS A 87 0.09 -0.70 -17.38
C LYS A 87 0.47 -1.09 -15.96
N TRP A 88 1.24 -2.17 -15.80
CA TRP A 88 1.75 -2.58 -14.50
C TRP A 88 2.62 -1.52 -13.85
N LYS A 89 3.58 -0.96 -14.59
CA LYS A 89 4.45 0.13 -14.10
C LYS A 89 3.67 1.37 -13.70
N LEU A 90 2.67 1.74 -14.52
CA LEU A 90 1.81 2.88 -14.21
C LEU A 90 0.98 2.62 -12.95
N ALA A 91 0.43 1.42 -12.80
CA ALA A 91 -0.31 1.04 -11.60
C ALA A 91 0.57 1.12 -10.33
N ASP A 92 1.81 0.65 -10.42
CA ASP A 92 2.76 0.69 -9.31
C ASP A 92 3.08 2.14 -8.91
N THR A 93 3.36 2.99 -9.90
CA THR A 93 3.61 4.43 -9.69
C THR A 93 2.41 5.11 -9.03
N LEU A 94 1.18 4.83 -9.48
CA LEU A 94 -0.03 5.40 -8.89
C LEU A 94 -0.25 4.92 -7.47
N MET A 95 0.08 3.67 -7.16
CA MET A 95 -0.03 3.12 -5.81
C MET A 95 1.00 3.75 -4.86
N GLU A 96 2.25 3.92 -5.30
CA GLU A 96 3.29 4.63 -4.54
C GLU A 96 2.87 6.08 -4.23
N GLN A 97 2.29 6.76 -5.21
CA GLN A 97 1.71 8.09 -5.01
C GLN A 97 0.54 8.05 -4.01
N ALA A 98 -0.34 7.05 -4.08
CA ALA A 98 -1.45 6.90 -3.15
C ALA A 98 -0.96 6.70 -1.70
N LEU A 99 0.05 5.85 -1.50
CA LEU A 99 0.70 5.63 -0.20
C LEU A 99 1.34 6.91 0.33
N THR A 100 2.09 7.62 -0.52
CA THR A 100 2.73 8.90 -0.16
C THR A 100 1.69 9.94 0.27
N ASN A 101 0.65 10.14 -0.52
CA ASN A 101 -0.43 11.08 -0.19
C ASN A 101 -1.16 10.70 1.11
N ALA A 102 -1.35 9.39 1.37
CA ALA A 102 -1.97 8.94 2.61
C ALA A 102 -1.08 9.19 3.83
N LEU A 103 0.23 9.02 3.72
CA LEU A 103 1.20 9.38 4.76
C LEU A 103 1.24 10.89 5.00
N GLU A 104 1.49 11.67 3.95
CA GLU A 104 1.63 13.14 4.04
C GLU A 104 0.34 13.83 4.48
N GLY A 105 -0.82 13.28 4.12
CA GLY A 105 -2.13 13.79 4.53
C GLY A 105 -2.55 13.40 5.95
N SER A 106 -1.69 12.74 6.73
CA SER A 106 -2.00 12.30 8.10
C SER A 106 -1.29 13.17 9.14
N HIS A 107 -2.00 13.58 10.20
CA HIS A 107 -1.40 14.31 11.31
C HIS A 107 -0.55 13.41 12.20
N VAL A 108 -0.93 12.13 12.32
CA VAL A 108 -0.26 11.15 13.17
C VAL A 108 0.03 9.88 12.37
N VAL A 109 1.27 9.40 12.42
CA VAL A 109 1.68 8.11 11.86
C VAL A 109 1.90 7.12 13.01
N MET A 110 1.22 5.99 12.94
CA MET A 110 1.14 4.99 14.02
C MET A 110 1.78 3.69 13.56
N CYS A 111 2.89 3.31 14.20
CA CYS A 111 3.58 2.06 13.93
C CYS A 111 3.91 1.31 15.23
N THR A 112 4.15 0.00 15.14
CA THR A 112 4.92 -0.69 16.20
C THR A 112 6.37 -0.24 16.09
N CYS A 113 7.17 -0.36 17.15
CA CYS A 113 8.59 0.02 17.07
C CYS A 113 9.34 -0.71 15.94
N SER A 114 9.06 -2.00 15.74
CA SER A 114 9.58 -2.75 14.60
C SER A 114 9.07 -2.27 13.23
N GLY A 115 7.88 -1.66 13.19
CA GLY A 115 7.31 -1.05 11.98
C GLY A 115 7.86 0.35 11.71
N ALA A 116 8.48 1.01 12.71
CA ALA A 116 9.12 2.31 12.54
C ALA A 116 10.33 2.22 11.59
N ALA A 117 10.96 1.05 11.48
CA ALA A 117 12.03 0.75 10.54
C ALA A 117 11.55 0.49 9.09
N SER A 118 10.28 0.77 8.78
CA SER A 118 9.75 0.63 7.42
C SER A 118 10.45 1.60 6.46
N ALA A 119 10.85 1.12 5.29
CA ALA A 119 11.39 1.95 4.21
C ALA A 119 10.42 3.05 3.77
N LEU A 120 9.12 2.87 3.99
CA LEU A 120 8.10 3.90 3.73
C LEU A 120 8.24 5.13 4.65
N LEU A 121 8.82 4.96 5.84
CA LEU A 121 9.00 6.02 6.83
C LEU A 121 10.42 6.62 6.81
N GLU A 122 11.37 5.94 6.17
CA GLU A 122 12.78 6.37 6.05
C GLU A 122 12.96 7.81 5.54
N PRO A 123 12.20 8.29 4.52
CA PRO A 123 12.36 9.65 4.02
C PRO A 123 11.88 10.74 4.99
N TYR A 124 11.12 10.38 6.02
CA TYR A 124 10.44 11.34 6.89
C TYR A 124 11.23 11.63 8.17
N ARG A 125 11.09 12.85 8.69
CA ARG A 125 11.64 13.27 9.97
C ARG A 125 10.53 13.68 10.92
N TYR A 126 10.45 12.99 12.05
CA TYR A 126 9.44 13.24 13.07
C TYR A 126 10.06 14.06 14.21
N ARG A 127 9.53 15.28 14.45
CA ARG A 127 9.99 16.15 15.54
C ARG A 127 9.57 15.64 16.91
N VAL A 128 8.45 14.93 16.97
CA VAL A 128 7.88 14.37 18.18
C VAL A 128 7.59 12.91 17.91
N VAL A 129 8.10 12.05 18.80
CA VAL A 129 7.84 10.61 18.79
C VAL A 129 7.27 10.28 20.17
N LEU A 130 6.11 9.62 20.18
CA LEU A 130 5.49 9.10 21.39
C LEU A 130 5.59 7.57 21.34
N ILE A 131 6.16 6.97 22.38
CA ILE A 131 6.28 5.53 22.53
C ILE A 131 5.37 5.13 23.68
N ASP A 132 4.27 4.46 23.33
CA ASP A 132 3.39 3.84 24.32
C ASP A 132 3.97 2.47 24.73
N GLU A 133 3.72 2.06 25.98
CA GLU A 133 4.29 0.83 26.57
C GLU A 133 5.84 0.77 26.54
N ALA A 134 6.51 1.93 26.65
CA ALA A 134 7.97 2.02 26.59
C ALA A 134 8.69 1.18 27.66
N THR A 135 8.05 0.93 28.81
CA THR A 135 8.58 0.07 29.88
C THR A 135 8.59 -1.41 29.51
N GLN A 136 7.86 -1.80 28.46
CA GLN A 136 7.81 -3.17 27.93
C GLN A 136 8.68 -3.35 26.66
N ALA A 137 9.31 -2.27 26.18
CA ALA A 137 10.24 -2.31 25.06
C ALA A 137 11.67 -2.53 25.55
N THR A 138 12.42 -3.40 24.87
CA THR A 138 13.87 -3.54 25.12
C THR A 138 14.63 -2.37 24.49
N GLU A 139 15.75 -1.96 25.09
CA GLU A 139 16.56 -0.79 24.67
C GLU A 139 16.92 -0.74 23.16
N PRO A 140 17.15 -1.85 22.43
CA PRO A 140 17.38 -1.80 20.97
C PRO A 140 16.13 -1.54 20.13
N SER A 141 14.94 -1.66 20.72
CA SER A 141 13.64 -1.49 20.08
C SER A 141 13.03 -0.10 20.33
N THR A 142 13.67 0.76 21.13
CA THR A 142 13.28 2.17 21.35
C THR A 142 14.25 3.10 20.67
#